data_AF-A0A933GKP9-F1
#
_entry.id   AF-A0A933GKP9-F1
#
_cell.length_a   1.000
_cell.length_b   1.000
_cell.length_c   1.000
_cell.angle_alpha   90.00
_cell.angle_beta   90.00
_cell.angle_gamma   90.00
#
_symmetry.space_group_name_H-M   'P 1'
#
loop_
_entity.id
_entity.type
_entity.pdbx_description
1 polymer ?
#
loop_
_entity_poly.entity_id
_entity_poly.type
_entity_poly.pdbx_seq_one_letter_code
_entity_poly.pdbx_strand_id
1 'polypeptide(L)'
;QGKHTVLLHPKYGPWLRLTALKTNAPIQSTGPGEYLKEENPLCENCSACLQACPVEGLLTPYRLENPNLCLVSFNDAKYLDVRDGKVTAFCMKCLEACPIADGKNRRPRLD
;
A
#
# COMPACT_ATOMS: atom_id res chain seq x y z
N GLN A 1 -4.79 8.66 2.50
CA GLN A 1 -3.89 7.53 2.87
C GLN A 1 -4.74 6.34 3.33
N GLY A 2 -4.36 5.09 3.06
CA GLY A 2 -5.03 3.90 3.64
C GLY A 2 -4.46 3.52 5.02
N LYS A 3 -5.17 2.68 5.78
CA LYS A 3 -4.67 2.17 7.09
C LYS A 3 -3.33 1.42 6.96
N HIS A 4 -3.05 0.84 5.80
CA HIS A 4 -1.78 0.22 5.42
C HIS A 4 -0.68 1.21 4.99
N THR A 5 -0.81 2.51 5.32
CA THR A 5 0.14 3.61 5.06
C THR A 5 0.44 3.99 3.60
N VAL A 6 -0.14 3.31 2.61
CA VAL A 6 0.03 3.63 1.18
C VAL A 6 -1.09 4.56 0.70
N LEU A 7 -0.83 5.32 -0.38
CA LEU A 7 -1.87 6.08 -1.08
C LEU A 7 -3.03 5.16 -1.48
N LEU A 8 -4.26 5.62 -1.26
CA LEU A 8 -5.47 4.85 -1.54
C LEU A 8 -6.37 5.71 -2.43
N HIS A 9 -6.61 5.25 -3.64
CA HIS A 9 -7.44 5.95 -4.62
C HIS A 9 -8.79 5.25 -4.78
N PRO A 10 -9.92 5.99 -4.85
CA PRO A 10 -11.26 5.39 -4.93
C PRO A 10 -11.44 4.38 -6.08
N LYS A 11 -10.81 4.63 -7.24
CA LYS A 11 -10.93 3.79 -8.44
C LYS A 11 -9.84 2.71 -8.58
N TYR A 12 -8.63 3.00 -8.09
CA TYR A 12 -7.44 2.17 -8.37
C TYR A 12 -6.98 1.42 -7.12
N GLY A 13 -7.64 1.63 -5.99
CA GLY A 13 -7.23 1.08 -4.70
C GLY A 13 -5.80 1.50 -4.35
N PRO A 14 -5.02 0.60 -3.75
CA PRO A 14 -3.62 0.85 -3.40
C PRO A 14 -2.63 0.63 -4.58
N TRP A 15 -3.12 0.29 -5.78
CA TRP A 15 -2.29 -0.13 -6.92
C TRP A 15 -1.79 1.05 -7.74
N LEU A 16 -1.07 1.96 -7.09
CA LEU A 16 -0.47 3.15 -7.70
C LEU A 16 1.04 3.13 -7.56
N ARG A 17 1.75 3.34 -8.66
CA ARG A 17 3.18 3.63 -8.66
C ARG A 17 3.37 5.12 -8.84
N LEU A 18 3.95 5.76 -7.84
CA LEU A 18 4.22 7.19 -7.87
C LEU A 18 5.60 7.45 -8.47
N THR A 19 5.67 8.49 -9.29
CA THR A 19 6.92 9.06 -9.81
C THR A 19 6.83 10.57 -9.70
N ALA A 20 7.98 11.24 -9.59
CA ALA A 20 8.05 12.68 -9.51
C ALA A 20 9.14 13.19 -10.46
N LEU A 21 8.84 14.27 -11.19
CA LEU A 21 9.81 14.98 -12.02
C LEU A 21 10.00 16.38 -11.44
N LYS A 22 11.22 16.68 -11.00
CA LYS A 22 11.57 18.04 -10.58
C LYS A 22 11.92 18.85 -11.84
N THR A 23 11.24 19.98 -12.04
CA THR A 23 11.44 20.85 -13.20
C THR A 23 11.32 22.32 -12.79
N ASN A 24 11.92 23.20 -13.57
CA ASN A 24 11.74 24.66 -13.50
C ASN A 24 10.76 25.17 -14.57
N ALA A 25 10.19 24.28 -15.39
CA ALA A 25 9.19 24.65 -16.37
C ALA A 25 8.01 25.36 -15.68
N PRO A 26 7.42 26.39 -16.31
CA PRO A 26 6.26 27.07 -15.73
C PRO A 26 5.08 26.10 -15.68
N ILE A 27 4.62 25.76 -14.47
CA ILE A 27 3.47 24.87 -14.24
C ILE A 27 2.52 25.57 -13.28
N GLN A 28 1.23 25.59 -13.63
CA GLN A 28 0.20 26.06 -12.71
C GLN A 28 0.00 25.04 -11.59
N SER A 29 0.12 25.49 -10.34
CA SER A 29 -0.20 24.64 -9.19
C SER A 29 -1.67 24.25 -9.23
N THR A 30 -1.95 22.96 -9.08
CA THR A 30 -3.33 22.44 -8.97
C THR A 30 -3.88 22.54 -7.55
N GLY A 31 -3.18 23.25 -6.66
CA GLY A 31 -3.52 23.40 -5.24
C GLY A 31 -2.51 22.71 -4.33
N PRO A 32 -2.52 23.03 -3.02
CA PRO A 32 -1.82 22.21 -2.04
C PRO A 32 -2.48 20.84 -2.09
N GLY A 33 -1.73 19.77 -2.33
CA GLY A 33 -2.26 18.44 -2.06
C GLY A 33 -2.63 18.40 -0.59
N GLU A 34 -3.93 18.48 -0.27
CA GLU A 34 -4.38 18.51 1.12
C GLU A 34 -4.11 17.14 1.74
N TYR A 35 -3.04 17.07 2.54
CA TYR A 35 -2.85 15.93 3.41
C TYR A 35 -3.78 16.09 4.61
N LEU A 36 -5.01 15.61 4.45
CA LEU A 36 -5.97 15.54 5.53
C LEU A 36 -5.44 14.53 6.56
N LYS A 37 -5.15 15.01 7.78
CA LYS A 37 -4.85 14.16 8.96
C LYS A 37 -6.11 13.51 9.54
N GLU A 38 -7.16 13.41 8.75
CA GLU A 38 -8.44 12.84 9.11
C GLU A 38 -8.48 11.36 8.72
N GLU A 39 -9.42 10.62 9.31
CA GLU A 39 -9.65 9.24 8.91
C GLU A 39 -10.10 9.21 7.45
N ASN A 40 -9.47 8.35 6.63
CA ASN A 40 -9.88 8.20 5.24
C ASN A 40 -11.25 7.52 5.19
N PRO A 41 -12.29 8.14 4.58
CA PRO A 41 -13.62 7.54 4.50
C PRO A 41 -13.63 6.16 3.84
N LEU A 42 -12.69 5.89 2.93
CA LEU A 42 -12.52 4.57 2.29
C LEU A 42 -12.04 3.47 3.24
N CYS A 43 -11.63 3.82 4.46
CA CYS A 43 -11.16 2.91 5.50
C CYS A 43 -12.10 2.84 6.71
N GLU A 44 -13.24 3.53 6.66
CA GLU A 44 -14.23 3.54 7.74
C GLU A 44 -14.66 2.10 8.08
N ASN A 45 -14.64 1.75 9.36
CA ASN A 45 -14.96 0.41 9.87
C ASN A 45 -14.17 -0.76 9.24
N CYS A 46 -13.07 -0.48 8.53
CA CYS A 46 -12.23 -1.49 7.89
C CYS A 46 -10.94 -1.74 8.68
N SER A 47 -10.60 -3.02 8.85
CA SER A 47 -9.35 -3.49 9.47
C SER A 47 -8.62 -4.56 8.65
N ALA A 48 -9.08 -4.85 7.42
CA ALA A 48 -8.60 -5.98 6.61
C ALA A 48 -7.08 -5.99 6.41
N CYS A 49 -6.48 -4.83 6.12
CA CYS A 49 -5.03 -4.72 5.93
C CYS A 49 -4.22 -4.89 7.23
N LEU A 50 -4.81 -4.54 8.38
CA LEU A 50 -4.19 -4.74 9.69
C LEU A 50 -4.15 -6.23 10.03
N GLN A 51 -5.26 -6.94 9.77
CA GLN A 51 -5.39 -8.38 9.98
C GLN A 51 -4.55 -9.22 9.00
N ALA A 52 -4.33 -8.72 7.78
CA ALA A 52 -3.53 -9.41 6.77
C ALA A 52 -2.01 -9.25 6.95
N CYS A 53 -1.57 -8.33 7.81
CA CYS A 53 -0.15 -8.14 8.08
C CYS A 53 0.41 -9.40 8.79
N PRO A 54 1.44 -10.06 8.25
CA PRO A 54 2.02 -11.25 8.87
C PRO A 54 2.93 -10.93 10.07
N VAL A 55 3.24 -9.65 10.30
CA VAL A 55 4.01 -9.19 11.45
C VAL A 55 3.03 -8.55 12.43
N GLU A 56 2.80 -9.23 13.55
CA GLU A 56 1.84 -8.79 14.55
C GLU A 56 2.18 -7.39 15.08
N GLY A 57 1.17 -6.53 15.19
CA GLY A 57 1.31 -5.17 15.71
C GLY A 57 2.10 -4.20 14.82
N LEU A 58 2.62 -4.63 13.67
CA LEU A 58 3.42 -3.78 12.80
C LEU A 58 2.60 -2.66 12.14
N LEU A 59 1.37 -2.97 11.72
CA LEU A 59 0.43 -1.98 11.21
C LEU A 59 -0.57 -1.61 12.30
N THR A 60 -0.56 -0.34 12.69
CA THR A 60 -1.66 0.33 13.39
C THR A 60 -2.37 1.26 12.39
N PRO A 61 -3.61 1.73 12.67
CA PRO A 61 -4.31 2.58 11.73
C PRO A 61 -3.46 3.77 11.27
N TYR A 62 -3.14 3.79 9.97
CA TYR A 62 -2.38 4.86 9.31
C TYR A 62 -0.91 4.99 9.75
N ARG A 63 -0.34 3.95 10.38
CA ARG A 63 1.05 3.97 10.84
C ARG A 63 1.70 2.59 10.71
N LEU A 64 2.98 2.62 10.35
CA LEU A 64 3.88 1.47 10.31
C LEU A 64 4.85 1.64 11.47
N GLU A 65 4.71 0.83 12.52
CA GLU A 65 5.41 1.06 13.81
C GLU A 65 6.93 0.91 13.69
N ASN A 66 7.38 -0.13 12.99
CA ASN A 66 8.79 -0.36 12.72
C ASN A 66 9.02 -0.73 11.25
N PRO A 67 9.33 0.23 10.37
CA PRO A 67 9.50 -0.02 8.93
C PRO A 67 10.54 -1.10 8.57
N ASN A 68 11.51 -1.37 9.46
CA ASN A 68 12.53 -2.41 9.24
C ASN A 68 11.95 -3.83 9.32
N LEU A 69 10.81 -4.01 10.00
CA LEU A 69 10.10 -5.29 10.07
C LEU A 69 9.11 -5.47 8.91
N CYS A 70 8.92 -4.46 8.06
CA CYS A 70 8.05 -4.59 6.90
C CYS A 70 8.69 -5.50 5.86
N LEU A 71 7.96 -6.55 5.48
CA LEU A 71 8.44 -7.60 4.58
C LEU A 71 8.49 -7.19 3.09
N VAL A 72 8.18 -5.92 2.80
CA VAL A 72 8.51 -5.28 1.52
C VAL A 72 9.98 -4.85 1.51
N SER A 73 10.51 -4.46 2.66
CA SER A 73 11.92 -4.10 2.82
C SER A 73 12.73 -5.38 2.66
N PHE A 74 13.63 -5.42 1.67
CA PHE A 74 14.49 -6.55 1.32
C PHE A 74 15.44 -7.04 2.43
N ASN A 75 15.27 -6.58 3.67
CA ASN A 75 16.21 -6.79 4.76
C ASN A 75 16.25 -8.24 5.25
N ASP A 76 15.23 -9.05 4.99
CA ASP A 76 15.20 -10.44 5.45
C ASP A 76 14.65 -11.39 4.38
N ALA A 77 15.53 -12.24 3.84
CA ALA A 77 15.20 -13.37 2.96
C ALA A 77 14.31 -14.44 3.63
N LYS A 78 13.89 -14.24 4.89
CA LYS A 78 13.00 -15.12 5.64
C LYS A 78 11.53 -15.03 5.21
N TYR A 79 11.17 -14.01 4.43
CA TYR A 79 9.79 -13.72 4.05
C TYR A 79 9.58 -13.65 2.53
N LEU A 80 10.39 -14.40 1.80
CA LEU A 80 10.16 -14.70 0.40
C LEU A 80 8.77 -15.34 0.25
N ASP A 81 7.82 -14.62 -0.37
CA ASP A 81 6.50 -15.18 -0.67
C ASP A 81 6.65 -16.11 -1.88
N VAL A 82 6.52 -17.42 -1.68
CA VAL A 82 6.57 -18.39 -2.77
C VAL A 82 5.16 -18.53 -3.33
N ARG A 83 4.91 -17.96 -4.50
CA ARG A 83 3.66 -18.15 -5.26
C ARG A 83 3.96 -18.99 -6.49
N ASP A 84 3.29 -20.12 -6.63
CA ASP A 84 3.43 -21.01 -7.78
C ASP A 84 4.90 -21.41 -8.06
N GLY A 85 5.68 -21.64 -7.00
CA GLY A 85 7.10 -21.98 -7.07
C GLY A 85 8.03 -20.80 -7.40
N LYS A 86 7.50 -19.58 -7.56
CA LYS A 86 8.27 -18.36 -7.81
C LYS A 86 8.40 -17.56 -6.51
N VAL A 87 9.65 -17.26 -6.15
CA VAL A 87 9.98 -16.35 -5.05
C VAL A 87 9.61 -14.93 -5.45
N THR A 88 8.58 -14.37 -4.80
CA THR A 88 8.25 -12.95 -4.89
C THR A 88 9.00 -12.21 -3.80
N ALA A 89 9.93 -11.33 -4.19
CA ALA A 89 10.79 -10.58 -3.27
C ALA A 89 10.06 -9.46 -2.48
N PHE A 90 8.72 -9.39 -2.54
CA PHE A 90 7.94 -8.30 -1.96
C PHE A 90 6.64 -8.81 -1.33
N CYS A 91 6.46 -8.61 -0.02
CA CYS A 91 5.17 -8.85 0.62
C CYS A 91 4.12 -7.86 0.10
N MET A 92 2.95 -8.36 -0.33
CA MET A 92 1.85 -7.51 -0.80
C MET A 92 0.54 -7.72 -0.03
N LYS A 93 0.57 -8.49 1.07
CA LYS A 93 -0.63 -8.98 1.76
C LYS A 93 -1.59 -7.87 2.20
N CYS A 94 -1.07 -6.78 2.75
CA CYS A 94 -1.90 -5.65 3.19
C CYS A 94 -2.56 -4.90 2.02
N LEU A 95 -1.94 -4.90 0.83
CA LEU A 95 -2.49 -4.28 -0.37
C LEU A 95 -3.53 -5.19 -1.05
N GLU A 96 -3.28 -6.50 -1.05
CA GLU A 96 -4.20 -7.50 -1.61
C GLU A 96 -5.46 -7.69 -0.77
N ALA A 97 -5.36 -7.56 0.54
CA ALA A 97 -6.50 -7.61 1.45
C ALA A 97 -7.36 -6.33 1.42
N CYS A 98 -6.87 -5.25 0.80
CA CYS A 98 -7.61 -3.99 0.73
C CYS A 98 -8.86 -4.15 -0.16
N PRO A 99 -10.09 -3.98 0.39
CA PRO A 99 -11.33 -4.19 -0.38
C PRO A 99 -11.59 -3.13 -1.44
N ILE A 100 -10.87 -1.99 -1.36
CA ILE A 100 -10.95 -0.91 -2.35
C ILE A 100 -10.20 -1.28 -3.64
N ALA A 101 -9.39 -2.36 -3.63
CA ALA A 101 -8.89 -2.96 -4.85
C ALA A 101 -10.05 -3.69 -5.57
N ASP A 102 -10.74 -3.01 -6.48
CA ASP A 102 -11.75 -3.67 -7.34
C ASP A 102 -11.09 -4.84 -8.11
N GLY A 103 -11.81 -5.96 -8.22
CA GLY A 103 -11.36 -7.23 -8.79
C GLY A 103 -10.84 -7.14 -10.23
N LYS A 104 -11.14 -6.04 -10.93
CA LYS A 104 -10.67 -5.75 -12.30
C LYS A 104 -9.27 -5.13 -12.38
N ASN A 105 -8.77 -4.58 -11.27
CA ASN A 105 -7.47 -3.89 -11.18
C ASN A 105 -6.53 -4.54 -10.14
N ARG A 106 -6.83 -5.76 -9.67
CA ARG A 106 -5.80 -6.56 -9.00
C ARG A 106 -4.63 -6.68 -9.96
N ARG A 107 -3.38 -6.75 -9.44
CA ARG A 107 -2.22 -7.12 -10.27
C ARG A 107 -2.67 -8.23 -11.24
N PRO A 108 -2.49 -8.07 -12.57
CA PRO A 108 -2.69 -9.19 -13.47
C PRO A 108 -1.94 -10.37 -12.86
N ARG A 109 -2.62 -11.48 -12.59
CA ARG A 109 -1.88 -12.72 -12.34
C ARG A 109 -1.07 -12.90 -13.61
N LEU A 110 0.25 -12.83 -13.49
CA LEU A 110 1.13 -13.28 -14.55
C LEU A 110 1.08 -14.81 -14.44
N ASP A 111 0.04 -15.39 -15.02
CA ASP A 111 0.05 -16.80 -15.40
C ASP A 111 1.29 -17.11 -16.25
#